data_AF-A0A1M7LU96-F1
#
_entry.id   AF-A0A1M7LU96-F1
#
_cell.length_a   1.000
_cell.length_b   1.000
_cell.length_c   1.000
_cell.angle_alpha   90.00
_cell.angle_beta   90.00
_cell.angle_gamma   90.00
#
_symmetry.space_group_name_H-M   'P 1'
#
loop_
_entity.id
_entity.type
_entity.pdbx_description
1 polymer ?
#
loop_
_entity_poly.entity_id
_entity_poly.type
_entity_poly.pdbx_seq_one_letter_code
_entity_poly.pdbx_strand_id
1 'polypeptide(L)'
;MTAKKNTTTESKTLEESTSNEKVSKKQPKQVVYVGPTIPGVIKTNTIFNNGIDERVAERIMIQPELGGLLIDINNLSDAQRQIALKKGAYYSLYSKVKNSLKEE
;
A
#
# COMPACT_ATOMS: atom_id res chain seq x y z
N MET A 1 -44.94 19.78 4.16
CA MET A 1 -44.44 18.50 3.60
C MET A 1 -43.68 18.84 2.32
N THR A 2 -42.34 18.95 2.43
CA THR A 2 -41.33 18.03 1.83
C THR A 2 -41.17 18.24 0.32
N ALA A 3 -40.07 18.87 -0.13
CA ALA A 3 -38.80 18.22 -0.57
C ALA A 3 -38.72 18.30 -2.11
N LYS A 4 -37.63 18.57 -2.83
CA LYS A 4 -36.18 18.38 -2.65
C LYS A 4 -35.42 19.32 -3.61
N LYS A 5 -34.27 19.84 -3.18
CA LYS A 5 -33.19 20.37 -4.02
C LYS A 5 -32.27 19.23 -4.46
N ASN A 6 -31.63 19.37 -5.63
CA ASN A 6 -30.26 18.97 -6.01
C ASN A 6 -30.18 18.94 -7.55
N THR A 7 -29.69 19.98 -8.22
CA THR A 7 -28.27 20.31 -8.48
C THR A 7 -27.59 19.25 -9.35
N THR A 8 -27.72 19.48 -10.65
CA THR A 8 -27.18 18.71 -11.77
C THR A 8 -25.88 19.37 -12.23
N THR A 9 -24.79 18.61 -12.09
CA THR A 9 -23.75 18.43 -13.10
C THR A 9 -22.90 19.62 -13.53
N GLU A 10 -21.68 19.67 -13.01
CA GLU A 10 -20.46 19.87 -13.81
C GLU A 10 -19.26 19.31 -13.02
N SER A 11 -18.78 18.14 -13.43
CA SER A 11 -17.52 17.56 -12.96
C SER A 11 -16.76 17.07 -14.18
N LYS A 12 -15.68 17.79 -14.43
CA LYS A 12 -14.78 17.75 -15.56
C LYS A 12 -13.73 16.63 -15.35
N THR A 13 -13.69 15.68 -16.29
CA THR A 13 -12.51 14.95 -16.81
C THR A 13 -11.76 14.06 -15.80
N LEU A 14 -11.95 12.72 -15.85
CA LEU A 14 -11.11 11.71 -16.56
C LEU A 14 -9.62 11.85 -16.18
N GLU A 15 -8.93 10.86 -15.59
CA GLU A 15 -8.71 9.49 -16.08
C GLU A 15 -8.28 8.49 -14.97
N GLU A 16 -8.86 7.29 -15.05
CA GLU A 16 -8.49 5.98 -14.48
C GLU A 16 -8.25 5.80 -12.96
N SER A 17 -9.32 5.38 -12.28
CA SER A 17 -9.25 4.55 -11.07
C SER A 17 -10.39 3.54 -11.07
N THR A 18 -10.44 2.73 -12.13
CA THR A 18 -11.29 1.53 -12.18
C THR A 18 -10.41 0.32 -11.94
N SER A 19 -10.13 0.01 -10.68
CA SER A 19 -9.65 -1.33 -10.31
C SER A 19 -10.83 -2.10 -9.73
N ASN A 20 -11.40 -2.87 -10.65
CA ASN A 20 -12.52 -3.78 -10.52
C ASN A 20 -12.39 -4.72 -9.31
N GLU A 21 -13.53 -4.90 -8.65
CA GLU A 21 -13.88 -5.94 -7.70
C GLU A 21 -13.43 -7.36 -8.15
N LYS A 22 -12.84 -8.17 -7.25
CA LYS A 22 -13.09 -9.63 -7.21
C LYS A 22 -12.67 -10.31 -5.90
N VAL A 23 -13.67 -11.01 -5.37
CA VAL A 23 -13.73 -11.80 -4.15
C VAL A 23 -13.03 -13.17 -4.30
N SER A 24 -12.47 -13.64 -3.19
CA SER A 24 -12.21 -15.05 -2.81
C SER A 24 -11.00 -15.81 -3.39
N LYS A 25 -10.06 -16.15 -2.50
CA LYS A 25 -9.85 -17.53 -2.01
C LYS A 25 -8.90 -17.55 -0.82
N LYS A 26 -9.27 -18.28 0.23
CA LYS A 26 -8.43 -18.64 1.39
C LYS A 26 -7.19 -19.38 0.89
N GLN A 27 -6.13 -18.65 0.62
CA GLN A 27 -4.76 -19.16 0.57
C GLN A 27 -4.05 -18.58 1.81
N PRO A 28 -2.98 -19.21 2.33
CA PRO A 28 -2.19 -18.60 3.40
C PRO A 28 -1.84 -17.18 2.95
N LYS A 29 -2.29 -16.18 3.72
CA LYS A 29 -2.15 -14.75 3.39
C LYS A 29 -0.66 -14.39 3.46
N GLN A 30 0.07 -14.78 2.44
CA GLN A 30 1.50 -14.54 2.33
C GLN A 30 1.66 -13.08 1.92
N VAL A 31 2.06 -12.25 2.87
CA VAL A 31 2.26 -10.82 2.65
C VAL A 31 3.72 -10.56 2.35
N VAL A 32 3.99 -9.64 1.43
CA VAL A 32 5.33 -9.25 1.02
C VAL A 32 5.52 -7.77 1.27
N TYR A 33 6.71 -7.43 1.74
CA TYR A 33 7.11 -6.05 1.93
C TYR A 33 7.79 -5.50 0.68
N VAL A 34 7.22 -4.45 0.11
CA VAL A 34 7.74 -3.75 -1.08
C VAL A 34 8.35 -2.38 -0.77
N GLY A 35 8.65 -2.11 0.49
CA GLY A 35 9.27 -0.85 0.93
C GLY A 35 10.81 -0.84 0.89
N PRO A 36 11.43 0.29 1.25
CA PRO A 36 12.88 0.40 1.43
C PRO A 36 13.37 -0.43 2.62
N THR A 37 14.63 -0.88 2.59
CA THR A 37 15.19 -1.69 3.68
C THR A 37 15.28 -0.88 4.97
N ILE A 38 14.74 -1.43 6.07
CA ILE A 38 14.86 -0.84 7.40
C ILE A 38 15.93 -1.61 8.17
N PRO A 39 17.07 -0.97 8.49
CA PRO A 39 18.15 -1.64 9.22
C PRO A 39 17.63 -2.16 10.56
N GLY A 40 17.89 -3.43 10.85
CA GLY A 40 17.49 -4.07 12.12
C GLY A 40 16.02 -4.52 12.22
N VAL A 41 15.16 -4.21 11.24
CA VAL A 41 13.73 -4.57 11.27
C VAL A 41 13.33 -5.47 10.11
N ILE A 42 13.54 -5.03 8.86
CA ILE A 42 13.07 -5.76 7.67
C ILE A 42 13.85 -5.40 6.42
N LYS A 43 14.11 -6.40 5.56
CA LYS A 43 14.74 -6.20 4.25
C LYS A 43 13.71 -6.00 3.14
N THR A 44 14.08 -5.31 2.07
CA THR A 44 13.27 -5.25 0.84
C THR A 44 12.91 -6.64 0.34
N ASN A 45 11.69 -6.81 -0.20
CA ASN A 45 11.17 -8.08 -0.70
C ASN A 45 11.16 -9.22 0.34
N THR A 46 11.07 -8.89 1.62
CA THR A 46 10.84 -9.91 2.66
C THR A 46 9.40 -10.41 2.55
N ILE A 47 9.24 -11.73 2.50
CA ILE A 47 7.95 -12.39 2.38
C ILE A 47 7.60 -13.06 3.71
N PHE A 48 6.45 -12.71 4.25
CA PHE A 48 5.88 -13.26 5.48
C PHE A 48 4.84 -14.31 5.13
N ASN A 49 5.16 -15.57 5.42
CA ASN A 49 4.26 -16.70 5.20
C ASN A 49 3.36 -17.00 6.41
N ASN A 50 3.77 -16.61 7.61
CA ASN A 50 3.19 -17.08 8.86
C ASN A 50 2.89 -15.95 9.87
N GLY A 51 2.68 -14.74 9.37
CA GLY A 51 2.53 -13.53 10.18
C GLY A 51 3.72 -12.57 10.04
N ILE A 52 3.48 -11.31 10.43
CA ILE A 52 4.51 -10.28 10.52
C ILE A 52 5.30 -10.46 11.82
N ASP A 53 6.61 -10.23 11.75
CA ASP A 53 7.48 -10.25 12.94
C ASP A 53 7.10 -9.11 13.91
N GLU A 54 7.24 -9.32 15.21
CA GLU A 54 6.94 -8.28 16.22
C GLU A 54 7.72 -7.00 15.97
N ARG A 55 8.99 -7.09 15.52
CA ARG A 55 9.80 -5.91 15.18
C ARG A 55 9.15 -5.08 14.08
N VAL A 56 8.53 -5.75 13.11
CA VAL A 56 7.83 -5.12 12.00
C VAL A 56 6.52 -4.52 12.50
N ALA A 57 5.77 -5.23 13.35
CA ALA A 57 4.54 -4.73 13.97
C ALA A 57 4.78 -3.46 14.81
N GLU A 58 5.85 -3.43 15.62
CA GLU A 58 6.27 -2.25 16.38
C GLU A 58 6.62 -1.09 15.45
N ARG A 59 7.36 -1.35 14.37
CA ARG A 59 7.69 -0.30 13.39
C ARG A 59 6.46 0.18 12.62
N ILE A 60 5.44 -0.66 12.41
CA ILE A 60 4.14 -0.26 11.85
C ILE A 60 3.37 0.64 12.83
N MET A 61 3.46 0.39 14.14
CA MET A 61 2.84 1.27 15.14
C MET A 61 3.47 2.67 15.13
N ILE A 62 4.79 2.74 15.02
CA ILE A 62 5.52 4.02 14.93
C ILE A 62 5.28 4.68 13.57
N GLN A 63 5.26 3.88 12.50
CA GLN A 63 5.14 4.35 11.13
C GLN A 63 4.09 3.52 10.37
N PRO A 64 2.81 3.94 10.36
CA PRO A 64 1.73 3.18 9.73
C PRO A 64 1.91 3.03 8.22
N GLU A 65 2.71 3.90 7.59
CA GLU A 65 3.07 3.82 6.17
C GLU A 65 3.89 2.57 5.84
N LEU A 66 4.59 1.99 6.82
CA LEU A 66 5.23 0.69 6.65
C LEU A 66 4.20 -0.40 6.41
N GLY A 67 3.10 -0.35 7.16
CA GLY A 67 2.01 -1.32 7.06
C GLY A 67 1.34 -1.28 5.69
N GLY A 68 1.21 -0.09 5.09
CA GLY A 68 0.67 0.05 3.74
C GLY A 68 1.63 -0.41 2.62
N LEU A 69 2.89 -0.72 2.93
CA LEU A 69 3.85 -1.36 2.01
C LEU A 69 3.88 -2.89 2.17
N LEU A 70 3.08 -3.44 3.09
CA LEU A 70 2.77 -4.87 3.14
C LEU A 70 1.58 -5.14 2.23
N ILE A 71 1.83 -5.90 1.18
CA ILE A 71 0.82 -6.26 0.20
C ILE A 71 0.76 -7.78 0.08
N ASP A 72 -0.34 -8.27 -0.45
CA ASP A 72 -0.43 -9.69 -0.78
C ASP A 72 0.55 -10.03 -1.92
N ILE A 73 1.16 -11.23 -1.87
CA ILE A 73 2.12 -11.67 -2.88
C ILE A 73 1.55 -11.66 -4.30
N ASN A 74 0.23 -11.81 -4.48
CA ASN A 74 -0.42 -11.71 -5.78
C ASN A 74 -0.35 -10.30 -6.38
N ASN A 75 -0.23 -9.26 -5.54
CA ASN A 75 -0.14 -7.87 -5.95
C ASN A 75 1.31 -7.35 -6.03
N LEU A 76 2.30 -8.21 -5.76
CA LEU A 76 3.71 -7.85 -5.75
C LEU A 76 4.16 -7.18 -7.06
N SER A 77 3.78 -7.78 -8.19
CA SER A 77 4.16 -7.28 -9.51
C SER A 77 3.59 -5.89 -9.80
N ASP A 78 2.34 -5.63 -9.42
CA ASP A 78 1.71 -4.33 -9.63
C ASP A 78 2.35 -3.25 -8.76
N ALA A 79 2.56 -3.54 -7.48
CA ALA A 79 3.19 -2.59 -6.58
C ALA A 79 4.64 -2.27 -6.96
N GLN A 80 5.43 -3.29 -7.34
CA GLN A 80 6.79 -3.09 -7.85
C GLN A 80 6.78 -2.23 -9.11
N ARG A 81 5.81 -2.44 -10.02
CA ARG A 81 5.64 -1.61 -11.21
C ARG A 81 5.31 -0.16 -10.85
N GLN A 82 4.39 0.08 -9.91
CA GLN A 82 4.06 1.43 -9.45
C GLN A 82 5.27 2.15 -8.81
N ILE A 83 6.04 1.43 -7.99
CA ILE A 83 7.26 1.96 -7.37
C ILE A 83 8.33 2.27 -8.42
N ALA A 84 8.54 1.37 -9.39
CA ALA A 84 9.50 1.55 -10.48
C ALA A 84 9.12 2.72 -11.39
N LEU A 85 7.83 2.85 -11.72
CA LEU A 85 7.29 3.96 -12.52
C LEU A 85 7.20 5.27 -11.71
N LYS A 86 7.51 5.24 -10.41
CA LYS A 86 7.37 6.37 -9.48
C LYS A 86 5.98 7.00 -9.51
N LYS A 87 4.95 6.19 -9.75
CA LYS A 87 3.57 6.64 -9.96
C LYS A 87 2.62 5.66 -9.29
N GLY A 88 1.66 6.20 -8.54
CA GLY A 88 0.63 5.42 -7.84
C GLY A 88 0.75 5.47 -6.32
N ALA A 89 -0.21 4.84 -5.64
CA ALA A 89 -0.34 4.89 -4.20
C ALA A 89 0.85 4.22 -3.49
N TYR A 90 1.33 3.08 -4.00
CA TYR A 90 2.44 2.34 -3.40
C TYR A 90 3.74 3.14 -3.44
N TYR A 91 3.99 3.90 -4.52
CA TYR A 91 5.16 4.76 -4.61
C TYR A 91 5.11 5.91 -3.60
N SER A 92 3.94 6.53 -3.43
CA SER A 92 3.77 7.62 -2.46
C SER A 92 4.08 7.16 -1.03
N LEU A 93 3.60 5.97 -0.63
CA LEU A 93 3.97 5.38 0.66
C LEU A 93 5.46 5.04 0.71
N TYR A 94 6.00 4.38 -0.32
CA TYR A 94 7.42 4.02 -0.41
C TYR A 94 8.31 5.25 -0.21
N SER A 95 8.00 6.36 -0.88
CA SER A 95 8.81 7.57 -0.84
C SER A 95 8.79 8.22 0.54
N LYS A 96 7.66 8.21 1.25
CA LYS A 96 7.57 8.77 2.59
C LYS A 96 8.29 7.91 3.63
N VAL A 97 8.13 6.59 3.54
CA VAL A 97 8.92 5.64 4.37
C VAL A 97 10.41 5.84 4.11
N LYS A 98 10.82 5.97 2.84
CA LYS A 98 12.21 6.21 2.46
C LYS A 98 12.74 7.55 2.99
N ASN A 99 11.92 8.60 2.99
CA ASN A 99 12.32 9.89 3.53
C ASN A 99 12.49 9.83 5.05
N SER A 100 11.58 9.16 5.74
CA SER A 100 11.61 9.00 7.21
C SER A 100 12.82 8.18 7.69
N LEU A 101 13.33 7.25 6.87
CA LEU A 101 14.57 6.52 7.14
C LEU A 101 15.85 7.31 6.84
N LYS A 102 15.74 8.42 6.10
CA LYS A 102 16.87 9.28 5.73
C LYS A 102 17.12 10.42 6.72
N GLU A 103 16.11 10.76 7.51
CA GLU A 103 16.18 11.79 8.55
C GLU A 103 16.53 11.23 9.94
N GLU A 104 16.71 9.91 10.06
CA GLU A 104 17.17 9.21 11.28
C GLU A 104 18.68 8.96 11.21
#